data_AF-A0A4S8IFA9-F1
#
_entry.id   AF-A0A4S8IFA9-F1
#
_cell.length_a   1.000
_cell.length_b   1.000
_cell.length_c   1.000
_cell.angle_alpha   90.00
_cell.angle_beta   90.00
_cell.angle_gamma   90.00
#
_symmetry.space_group_name_H-M   'P 1'
#
loop_
_entity.id
_entity.type
_entity.pdbx_description
1 polymer ?
#
loop_
_entity_poly.entity_id
_entity_poly.type
_entity_poly.pdbx_seq_one_letter_code
_entity_poly.pdbx_strand_id
1 'polypeptide(L)'
;MRNWRKESAVGGGREVEKSREVKEKKRRGMPVKSPVTICGDIHGQFHDLAELFRIGGKCPDTNYLFMGDYVDRGYYSVETVTLLVALKVRYPQRITILRGNHESRQITQVYGFYDECLRKYGNANVWKIFTDLFDYFPLTALVESEIFCLHGGLSPSIETLDSIRSFDRVQEVPHEGPMCDLLWSDPDDRCGWGISPRGAGYTFGQFEPAPRRGEPDVTRRTPDYFL
;
A
#
# COMPACT_ATOMS: atom_id res chain seq x y z
N MET A 1 -45.72 0.00 30.61
CA MET A 1 -44.99 -1.16 31.16
C MET A 1 -45.34 -2.39 30.33
N ARG A 2 -44.30 -3.14 29.93
CA ARG A 2 -44.30 -4.56 29.50
C ARG A 2 -45.04 -4.91 28.20
N ASN A 3 -44.27 -5.14 27.13
CA ASN A 3 -44.06 -6.47 26.53
C ASN A 3 -43.56 -6.35 25.08
N TRP A 4 -42.25 -6.20 24.88
CA TRP A 4 -41.57 -6.44 23.58
C TRP A 4 -40.15 -6.98 23.82
N ARG A 5 -40.01 -7.91 24.76
CA ARG A 5 -38.80 -8.74 24.91
C ARG A 5 -39.27 -10.17 25.08
N LYS A 6 -39.17 -10.95 24.00
CA LYS A 6 -38.87 -12.40 23.96
C LYS A 6 -39.26 -12.95 22.57
N GLU A 7 -38.48 -12.64 21.54
CA GLU A 7 -38.51 -13.42 20.29
C GLU A 7 -37.28 -13.23 19.38
N SER A 8 -36.10 -12.97 19.93
CA SER A 8 -34.89 -12.75 19.10
C SER A 8 -33.67 -13.56 19.52
N ALA A 9 -33.86 -14.62 20.31
CA ALA A 9 -32.75 -15.31 20.97
C ALA A 9 -32.65 -16.80 20.62
N VAL A 10 -32.77 -17.21 19.34
CA VAL A 10 -32.36 -18.58 18.93
C VAL A 10 -31.76 -18.67 17.50
N GLY A 11 -31.95 -17.68 16.62
CA GLY A 11 -31.52 -17.80 15.20
C GLY A 11 -30.14 -17.22 14.83
N GLY A 12 -29.60 -16.26 15.59
CA GLY A 12 -28.44 -15.47 15.16
C GLY A 12 -27.06 -16.05 15.48
N GLY A 13 -26.98 -17.13 16.26
CA GLY A 13 -25.70 -17.66 16.76
C GLY A 13 -24.88 -18.42 15.70
N ARG A 14 -25.54 -19.15 14.78
CA ARG A 14 -24.84 -20.04 13.82
C ARG A 14 -24.23 -19.32 12.63
N GLU A 15 -24.72 -18.16 12.22
CA GLU A 15 -24.13 -17.38 11.13
C GLU A 15 -22.95 -16.52 11.61
N VAL A 16 -22.99 -16.04 12.86
CA VAL A 16 -21.85 -15.34 13.48
C VAL A 16 -20.71 -16.30 13.84
N GLU A 17 -21.01 -17.54 14.24
CA GLU A 17 -19.99 -18.59 14.42
C GLU A 17 -19.41 -19.10 13.09
N LYS A 18 -20.22 -19.26 12.03
CA LYS A 18 -19.69 -19.61 10.69
C LYS A 18 -18.81 -18.52 10.07
N SER A 19 -18.96 -17.27 10.51
CA SER A 19 -18.08 -16.17 10.11
C SER A 19 -16.74 -16.20 10.84
N ARG A 20 -16.65 -16.88 12.00
CA ARG A 20 -15.42 -17.06 12.80
C ARG A 20 -14.58 -18.25 12.38
N GLU A 21 -15.12 -19.14 11.55
CA GLU A 21 -14.41 -20.28 10.93
C GLU A 21 -14.03 -20.06 9.46
N VAL A 22 -14.02 -18.82 8.97
CA VAL A 22 -13.08 -18.49 7.90
C VAL A 22 -11.71 -18.53 8.57
N LYS A 23 -11.03 -19.67 8.50
CA LYS A 23 -9.62 -19.82 8.86
C LYS A 23 -8.94 -18.50 8.54
N GLU A 24 -8.51 -17.81 9.59
CA GLU A 24 -7.65 -16.65 9.53
C GLU A 24 -6.29 -17.19 9.03
N LYS A 25 -6.27 -17.63 7.76
CA LYS A 25 -5.08 -17.92 7.00
C LYS A 25 -4.43 -16.57 6.87
N LYS A 26 -3.58 -16.23 7.85
CA LYS A 26 -2.48 -15.28 7.79
C LYS A 26 -2.37 -14.65 6.39
N ARG A 27 -3.11 -13.55 6.14
CA ARG A 27 -3.24 -12.95 4.79
C ARG A 27 -2.05 -12.06 4.50
N ARG A 28 -1.06 -12.57 3.77
CA ARG A 28 0.21 -11.91 3.40
C ARG A 28 -0.09 -10.66 2.54
N GLY A 29 0.06 -9.46 3.10
CA GLY A 29 -0.33 -8.20 2.42
C GLY A 29 -1.79 -8.17 1.98
N MET A 30 -2.19 -7.15 1.22
CA MET A 30 -3.48 -7.17 0.52
C MET A 30 -3.43 -8.20 -0.61
N PRO A 31 -4.19 -9.30 -0.56
CA PRO A 31 -4.16 -10.30 -1.62
C PRO A 31 -4.84 -9.76 -2.88
N VAL A 32 -4.19 -9.88 -4.02
CA VAL A 32 -4.71 -9.45 -5.32
C VAL A 32 -4.65 -10.62 -6.30
N LYS A 33 -5.73 -10.82 -7.06
CA LYS A 33 -5.82 -11.89 -8.06
C LYS A 33 -5.45 -11.36 -9.44
N SER A 34 -4.83 -12.21 -10.23
CA SER A 34 -4.65 -12.02 -11.67
C SER A 34 -5.96 -12.31 -12.43
N PRO A 35 -6.15 -11.72 -13.63
CA PRO A 35 -5.30 -10.70 -14.26
C PRO A 35 -5.43 -9.35 -13.54
N VAL A 36 -4.33 -8.58 -13.46
CA VAL A 36 -4.29 -7.23 -12.87
C VAL A 36 -3.26 -6.37 -13.60
N THR A 37 -3.61 -5.11 -13.85
CA THR A 37 -2.68 -4.09 -14.34
C THR A 37 -2.07 -3.36 -13.13
N ILE A 38 -0.75 -3.38 -13.04
CA ILE A 38 0.00 -2.73 -11.95
C ILE A 38 0.51 -1.37 -12.43
N CYS A 39 0.27 -0.33 -11.64
CA CYS A 39 0.58 1.06 -11.96
C CYS A 39 1.45 1.67 -10.86
N GLY A 40 2.49 2.40 -11.27
CA GLY A 40 3.32 3.21 -10.37
C GLY A 40 2.74 4.62 -10.17
N ASP A 41 3.63 5.56 -9.94
CA ASP A 41 3.34 6.95 -9.57
C ASP A 41 2.50 7.67 -10.63
N ILE A 42 1.63 8.57 -10.15
CA ILE A 42 0.73 9.38 -10.99
C ILE A 42 0.95 10.88 -10.76
N HIS A 43 1.27 11.31 -9.54
CA HIS A 43 1.65 12.68 -9.20
C HIS A 43 0.76 13.77 -9.80
N GLY A 44 -0.55 13.64 -9.61
CA GLY A 44 -1.51 14.64 -10.10
C GLY A 44 -1.53 14.84 -11.61
N GLN A 45 -0.99 13.91 -12.40
CA GLN A 45 -1.04 13.92 -13.86
C GLN A 45 -2.36 13.32 -14.38
N PHE A 46 -3.48 13.99 -14.09
CA PHE A 46 -4.82 13.47 -14.33
C PHE A 46 -5.09 13.08 -15.80
N HIS A 47 -4.55 13.84 -16.76
CA HIS A 47 -4.72 13.53 -18.18
C HIS A 47 -3.95 12.27 -18.59
N ASP A 48 -2.77 12.05 -18.02
CA ASP A 48 -2.00 10.82 -18.25
C ASP A 48 -2.65 9.62 -17.56
N LEU A 49 -3.28 9.82 -16.39
CA LEU A 49 -4.12 8.79 -15.76
C LEU A 49 -5.32 8.41 -16.65
N ALA A 50 -5.95 9.38 -17.32
CA ALA A 50 -7.01 9.09 -18.26
C ALA A 50 -6.50 8.26 -19.46
N GLU A 51 -5.29 8.55 -19.94
CA GLU A 51 -4.65 7.77 -21.00
C GLU A 51 -4.26 6.36 -20.52
N LEU A 52 -3.78 6.22 -19.29
CA LEU A 52 -3.50 4.93 -18.65
C LEU A 52 -4.75 4.02 -18.69
N PHE A 53 -5.93 4.55 -18.35
CA PHE A 53 -7.18 3.79 -18.46
C PHE A 53 -7.63 3.51 -19.89
N ARG A 54 -7.23 4.33 -20.87
CA ARG A 54 -7.50 4.07 -22.29
C ARG A 54 -6.64 2.92 -22.82
N ILE A 55 -5.38 2.83 -22.38
CA ILE A 55 -4.43 1.78 -22.77
C ILE A 55 -4.70 0.48 -22.02
N GLY A 56 -4.81 0.53 -20.69
CA GLY A 56 -5.01 -0.64 -19.84
C GLY A 56 -6.44 -1.18 -19.80
N GLY A 57 -7.40 -0.43 -20.33
CA GLY A 57 -8.83 -0.75 -20.27
C GLY A 57 -9.52 -0.15 -19.05
N LYS A 58 -10.83 0.09 -19.15
CA LYS A 58 -11.58 0.80 -18.10
C LYS A 58 -11.83 -0.09 -16.90
N CYS A 59 -11.78 0.48 -15.69
CA CYS A 59 -12.37 -0.15 -14.51
C CYS A 59 -13.91 -0.09 -14.64
N PRO A 60 -14.68 -1.18 -14.41
CA PRO A 60 -14.30 -2.43 -13.75
C PRO A 60 -13.92 -3.60 -14.67
N ASP A 61 -13.85 -3.40 -15.98
CA ASP A 61 -13.56 -4.47 -16.94
C ASP A 61 -12.13 -5.00 -16.76
N THR A 62 -11.19 -4.10 -16.49
CA THR A 62 -9.81 -4.43 -16.09
C THR A 62 -9.63 -4.25 -14.58
N ASN A 63 -8.93 -5.18 -13.91
CA ASN A 63 -8.52 -5.03 -12.52
C ASN A 63 -7.23 -4.21 -12.40
N TYR A 64 -7.12 -3.37 -11.38
CA TYR A 64 -5.98 -2.48 -11.17
C TYR A 64 -5.35 -2.61 -9.77
N LEU A 65 -4.04 -2.44 -9.71
CA LEU A 65 -3.27 -2.23 -8.49
C LEU A 65 -2.39 -0.99 -8.70
N PHE A 66 -2.68 0.08 -7.97
CA PHE A 66 -1.82 1.26 -7.95
C PHE A 66 -0.92 1.24 -6.72
N MET A 67 0.36 1.57 -6.91
CA MET A 67 1.40 1.41 -5.90
C MET A 67 1.64 2.67 -5.03
N GLY A 68 0.88 3.74 -5.20
CA GLY A 68 1.04 4.98 -4.41
C GLY A 68 1.31 6.21 -5.28
N ASP A 69 1.59 7.32 -4.63
CA ASP A 69 2.02 8.60 -5.23
C ASP A 69 1.02 9.15 -6.24
N TYR A 70 -0.19 9.38 -5.74
CA TYR A 70 -1.31 9.95 -6.50
C TYR A 70 -1.26 11.46 -6.56
N VAL A 71 -0.69 12.07 -5.53
CA VAL A 71 -0.72 13.51 -5.27
C VAL A 71 0.66 14.16 -5.41
N ASP A 72 0.68 15.49 -5.28
CA ASP A 72 1.84 16.37 -5.42
C ASP A 72 2.43 16.43 -6.84
N ARG A 73 3.33 17.41 -7.06
CA ARG A 73 4.05 17.72 -8.31
C ARG A 73 3.16 18.22 -9.46
N GLY A 74 2.10 17.49 -9.81
CA GLY A 74 1.12 17.86 -10.83
C GLY A 74 0.04 18.81 -10.30
N TYR A 75 -0.74 19.38 -11.23
CA TYR A 75 -1.75 20.40 -10.92
C TYR A 75 -3.16 19.84 -10.63
N TYR A 76 -3.33 18.52 -10.78
CA TYR A 76 -4.62 17.82 -10.72
C TYR A 76 -4.60 16.66 -9.72
N SER A 77 -3.88 16.80 -8.60
CA SER A 77 -3.80 15.79 -7.55
C SER A 77 -5.17 15.50 -6.95
N VAL A 78 -5.99 16.53 -6.73
CA VAL A 78 -7.35 16.41 -6.20
C VAL A 78 -8.20 15.53 -7.10
N GLU A 79 -8.23 15.79 -8.41
CA GLU A 79 -9.02 15.02 -9.37
C GLU A 79 -8.51 13.58 -9.47
N THR A 80 -7.19 13.40 -9.51
CA THR A 80 -6.52 12.09 -9.55
C THR A 80 -6.92 11.23 -8.36
N VAL A 81 -6.69 11.71 -7.13
CA VAL A 81 -6.97 10.92 -5.92
C VAL A 81 -8.48 10.73 -5.70
N THR A 82 -9.30 11.73 -6.04
CA THR A 82 -10.76 11.62 -5.98
C THR A 82 -11.27 10.52 -6.90
N LEU A 83 -10.79 10.46 -8.15
CA LEU A 83 -11.19 9.43 -9.11
C LEU A 83 -10.80 8.03 -8.62
N LEU A 84 -9.56 7.84 -8.16
CA LEU A 84 -9.08 6.54 -7.69
C LEU A 84 -9.83 6.06 -6.45
N VAL A 85 -10.08 6.94 -5.48
CA VAL A 85 -10.89 6.62 -4.30
C VAL A 85 -12.34 6.33 -4.67
N ALA A 86 -12.94 7.10 -5.59
CA ALA A 86 -14.31 6.85 -6.06
C ALA A 86 -14.42 5.48 -6.76
N LEU A 87 -13.45 5.11 -7.60
CA LEU A 87 -13.37 3.79 -8.20
C LEU A 87 -13.18 2.69 -7.14
N LYS A 88 -12.38 2.93 -6.10
CA LYS A 88 -12.20 1.98 -4.99
C LYS A 88 -13.50 1.76 -4.21
N VAL A 89 -14.24 2.82 -3.92
CA VAL A 89 -15.55 2.72 -3.24
C VAL A 89 -16.56 2.00 -4.14
N ARG A 90 -16.58 2.32 -5.44
CA ARG A 90 -17.56 1.77 -6.39
C ARG A 90 -17.28 0.32 -6.76
N TYR A 91 -16.00 -0.06 -6.87
CA TYR A 91 -15.53 -1.37 -7.33
C TYR A 91 -14.44 -1.92 -6.39
N PRO A 92 -14.77 -2.20 -5.12
CA PRO A 92 -13.77 -2.50 -4.08
C PRO A 92 -12.91 -3.74 -4.36
N GLN A 93 -13.38 -4.67 -5.19
CA GLN A 93 -12.66 -5.88 -5.57
C GLN A 93 -11.98 -5.81 -6.95
N ARG A 94 -12.06 -4.67 -7.62
CA ARG A 94 -11.48 -4.45 -8.95
C ARG A 94 -10.26 -3.53 -8.92
N ILE A 95 -10.16 -2.68 -7.91
CA ILE A 95 -9.04 -1.76 -7.76
C ILE A 95 -8.47 -1.85 -6.35
N THR A 96 -7.15 -1.92 -6.26
CA THR A 96 -6.36 -1.78 -5.03
C THR A 96 -5.52 -0.53 -5.14
N ILE A 97 -5.53 0.30 -4.10
CA ILE A 97 -4.72 1.51 -4.00
C ILE A 97 -3.81 1.33 -2.78
N LEU A 98 -2.50 1.36 -2.99
CA LEU A 98 -1.51 1.35 -1.92
C LEU A 98 -1.14 2.78 -1.51
N ARG A 99 -0.49 2.92 -0.36
CA ARG A 99 0.07 4.18 0.10
C ARG A 99 1.45 4.39 -0.52
N GLY A 100 1.70 5.55 -1.11
CA GLY A 100 3.03 6.04 -1.45
C GLY A 100 3.59 6.97 -0.37
N ASN A 101 4.83 7.43 -0.54
CA ASN A 101 5.42 8.37 0.41
C ASN A 101 4.80 9.77 0.30
N HIS A 102 4.22 10.12 -0.84
CA HIS A 102 3.49 11.37 -1.03
C HIS A 102 2.10 11.39 -0.38
N GLU A 103 1.53 10.25 0.01
CA GLU A 103 0.31 10.18 0.83
C GLU A 103 0.59 10.41 2.33
N SER A 104 1.27 11.53 2.62
CA SER A 104 1.75 11.99 3.93
C SER A 104 1.41 13.46 4.16
N ARG A 105 1.05 13.84 5.38
CA ARG A 105 0.78 15.24 5.75
C ARG A 105 2.02 16.11 5.55
N GLN A 106 3.20 15.62 5.94
CA GLN A 106 4.43 16.39 5.88
C GLN A 106 4.87 16.65 4.44
N ILE A 107 4.75 15.65 3.57
CA ILE A 107 5.15 15.75 2.17
C ILE A 107 4.17 16.66 1.41
N THR A 108 2.86 16.44 1.56
CA THR A 108 1.83 17.22 0.84
C THR A 108 1.81 18.71 1.18
N GLN A 109 2.32 19.10 2.36
CA GLN A 109 2.49 20.50 2.75
C GLN A 109 3.58 21.23 1.97
N VAL A 110 4.56 20.50 1.42
CA VAL A 110 5.73 21.08 0.74
C VAL A 110 5.65 20.90 -0.77
N TYR A 111 5.05 19.81 -1.24
CA TYR A 111 5.14 19.38 -2.64
C TYR A 111 3.90 19.66 -3.50
N GLY A 112 2.91 20.37 -2.95
CA GLY A 112 1.90 21.10 -3.70
C GLY A 112 0.44 20.70 -3.46
N PHE A 113 0.16 19.52 -2.90
CA PHE A 113 -1.22 19.06 -2.71
C PHE A 113 -1.99 19.91 -1.69
N TYR A 114 -1.32 20.37 -0.61
CA TYR A 114 -1.92 21.30 0.34
C TYR A 114 -2.36 22.60 -0.35
N ASP A 115 -1.45 23.23 -1.10
CA ASP A 115 -1.71 24.47 -1.83
C ASP A 115 -2.77 24.29 -2.92
N GLU A 116 -2.77 23.13 -3.60
CA GLU A 116 -3.81 22.78 -4.57
C GLU A 116 -5.19 22.74 -3.91
N CYS A 117 -5.33 22.07 -2.77
CA CYS A 117 -6.58 22.01 -2.03
C CYS A 117 -7.01 23.41 -1.57
N LEU A 118 -6.10 24.20 -1.02
CA LEU A 118 -6.39 25.56 -0.55
C LEU A 118 -6.86 26.44 -1.71
N ARG A 119 -6.19 26.38 -2.86
CA ARG A 119 -6.54 27.15 -4.05
C ARG A 119 -7.89 26.74 -4.65
N LYS A 120 -8.20 25.43 -4.71
CA LYS A 120 -9.44 24.92 -5.33
C LYS A 120 -10.67 25.07 -4.43
N TYR A 121 -10.50 25.01 -3.10
CA TYR A 121 -11.62 24.94 -2.15
C TYR A 121 -11.65 26.09 -1.13
N GLY A 122 -10.66 26.99 -1.14
CA GLY A 122 -10.59 28.16 -0.27
C GLY A 122 -10.27 27.86 1.20
N ASN A 123 -10.04 26.61 1.57
CA ASN A 123 -9.66 26.18 2.92
C ASN A 123 -8.97 24.80 2.90
N ALA A 124 -8.42 24.40 4.05
CA ALA A 124 -7.65 23.15 4.20
C ALA A 124 -8.51 21.90 4.51
N ASN A 125 -9.85 21.99 4.51
CA ASN A 125 -10.70 20.86 4.92
C ASN A 125 -10.55 19.66 3.99
N VAL A 126 -10.48 19.90 2.67
CA VAL A 126 -10.32 18.83 1.67
C VAL A 126 -8.97 18.13 1.85
N TRP A 127 -7.89 18.90 2.05
CA TRP A 127 -6.57 18.33 2.37
C TRP A 127 -6.63 17.47 3.63
N LYS A 128 -7.22 17.98 4.72
CA LYS A 128 -7.36 17.24 5.98
C LYS A 128 -8.08 15.90 5.77
N ILE A 129 -9.22 15.91 5.06
CA ILE A 129 -10.01 14.71 4.77
C ILE A 129 -9.18 13.68 4.00
N PHE A 130 -8.45 14.10 2.97
CA PHE A 130 -7.59 13.18 2.21
C PHE A 130 -6.44 12.64 3.04
N THR A 131 -5.75 13.49 3.81
CA THR A 131 -4.64 13.02 4.67
C THR A 131 -5.10 12.07 5.78
N ASP A 132 -6.30 12.29 6.34
CA ASP A 132 -6.89 11.36 7.31
C ASP A 132 -7.28 10.03 6.63
N LEU A 133 -7.70 10.06 5.36
CA LEU A 133 -7.97 8.85 4.56
C LEU A 133 -6.67 8.09 4.21
N PHE A 134 -5.58 8.78 3.93
CA PHE A 134 -4.29 8.17 3.55
C PHE A 134 -3.74 7.23 4.63
N ASP A 135 -4.02 7.50 5.90
CA ASP A 135 -3.62 6.62 7.01
C ASP A 135 -4.22 5.22 6.91
N TYR A 136 -5.34 5.06 6.19
CA TYR A 136 -5.99 3.76 5.99
C TYR A 136 -5.47 3.00 4.76
N PHE A 137 -4.65 3.63 3.92
CA PHE A 137 -4.15 2.97 2.72
C PHE A 137 -3.23 1.81 3.09
N PRO A 138 -3.40 0.62 2.48
CA PRO A 138 -2.49 -0.49 2.67
C PRO A 138 -1.07 -0.13 2.22
N LEU A 139 -0.06 -0.60 2.94
CA LEU A 139 1.34 -0.40 2.57
C LEU A 139 1.79 -1.34 1.44
N THR A 140 1.23 -2.56 1.40
CA THR A 140 1.70 -3.62 0.49
C THR A 140 0.57 -4.49 -0.03
N ALA A 141 0.81 -5.12 -1.18
CA ALA A 141 -0.04 -6.12 -1.80
C ALA A 141 0.77 -7.35 -2.23
N LEU A 142 0.08 -8.48 -2.36
CA LEU A 142 0.67 -9.72 -2.86
C LEU A 142 -0.22 -10.29 -3.97
N VAL A 143 0.27 -10.23 -5.21
CA VAL A 143 -0.43 -10.73 -6.39
C VAL A 143 -0.15 -12.21 -6.58
N GLU A 144 -1.19 -13.03 -6.67
CA GLU A 144 -1.13 -14.51 -6.83
C GLU A 144 -0.25 -15.23 -5.80
N SER A 145 0.00 -14.62 -4.63
CA SER A 145 0.96 -15.12 -3.65
C SER A 145 2.42 -15.19 -4.12
N GLU A 146 2.75 -14.55 -5.25
CA GLU A 146 4.07 -14.61 -5.89
C GLU A 146 4.73 -13.24 -6.06
N ILE A 147 3.98 -12.22 -6.49
CA ILE A 147 4.54 -10.89 -6.77
C ILE A 147 4.21 -9.96 -5.60
N PHE A 148 5.23 -9.55 -4.86
CA PHE A 148 5.12 -8.60 -3.76
C PHE A 148 5.20 -7.16 -4.29
N CYS A 149 4.17 -6.37 -4.03
CA CYS A 149 4.04 -4.99 -4.50
C CYS A 149 4.00 -4.03 -3.31
N LEU A 150 4.77 -2.95 -3.42
CA LEU A 150 4.90 -1.85 -2.47
C LEU A 150 5.38 -0.62 -3.23
N HIS A 151 5.32 0.55 -2.60
CA HIS A 151 5.70 1.81 -3.23
C HIS A 151 7.22 1.95 -3.37
N GLY A 152 7.94 1.96 -2.24
CA GLY A 152 9.38 2.14 -2.20
C GLY A 152 10.11 0.81 -2.31
N GLY A 153 10.48 0.25 -1.16
CA GLY A 153 11.42 -0.86 -1.14
C GLY A 153 11.51 -1.64 0.15
N LEU A 154 12.53 -2.47 0.26
CA LEU A 154 12.69 -3.34 1.42
C LEU A 154 13.16 -2.57 2.66
N SER A 155 12.99 -3.18 3.82
CA SER A 155 13.48 -2.66 5.11
C SER A 155 14.42 -3.68 5.77
N PRO A 156 15.55 -3.25 6.36
CA PRO A 156 16.39 -4.13 7.17
C PRO A 156 15.67 -4.64 8.43
N SER A 157 14.57 -3.99 8.83
CA SER A 157 13.75 -4.37 9.98
C SER A 157 12.62 -5.35 9.62
N ILE A 158 12.50 -5.77 8.36
CA ILE A 158 11.43 -6.64 7.87
C ILE A 158 12.02 -7.88 7.22
N GLU A 159 12.00 -8.99 7.95
CA GLU A 159 12.47 -10.28 7.42
C GLU A 159 11.35 -11.09 6.75
N THR A 160 10.10 -10.87 7.14
CA THR A 160 8.96 -11.67 6.65
C THR A 160 7.75 -10.81 6.33
N LEU A 161 6.92 -11.27 5.39
CA LEU A 161 5.62 -10.65 5.07
C LEU A 161 4.64 -10.65 6.26
N ASP A 162 4.84 -11.54 7.23
CA ASP A 162 4.03 -11.58 8.45
C ASP A 162 4.35 -10.38 9.36
N SER A 163 5.61 -9.93 9.40
CA SER A 163 6.05 -8.76 10.19
C SER A 163 5.35 -7.47 9.76
N ILE A 164 4.98 -7.35 8.48
CA ILE A 164 4.25 -6.19 7.95
C ILE A 164 2.84 -6.08 8.54
N ARG A 165 2.24 -7.21 8.97
CA ARG A 165 0.87 -7.21 9.51
C ARG A 165 0.76 -6.64 10.92
N SER A 166 1.84 -6.72 11.69
CA SER A 166 1.86 -6.22 13.07
C SER A 166 2.02 -4.71 13.15
N PHE A 167 2.21 -4.03 12.02
CA PHE A 167 2.32 -2.57 12.02
C PHE A 167 0.98 -1.94 12.33
N ASP A 168 1.00 -1.03 13.30
CA ASP A 168 -0.02 0.01 13.37
C ASP A 168 0.20 0.95 12.19
N ARG A 169 -0.47 0.69 11.07
CA ARG A 169 -0.30 1.50 9.85
C ARG A 169 -1.17 2.76 9.86
N VAL A 170 -2.16 2.85 10.76
CA VAL A 170 -3.17 3.92 10.76
C VAL A 170 -2.63 5.12 11.52
N GLN A 171 -1.60 5.71 10.94
CA GLN A 171 -0.90 6.87 11.46
C GLN A 171 -0.20 7.60 10.31
N GLU A 172 0.28 8.81 10.60
CA GLU A 172 1.20 9.52 9.72
C GLU A 172 2.47 8.68 9.49
N VAL A 173 3.06 8.79 8.29
CA VAL A 173 4.32 8.09 7.97
C VAL A 173 5.42 8.59 8.92
N PRO A 174 6.04 7.72 9.73
CA PRO A 174 7.16 8.11 10.59
C PRO A 174 8.38 8.53 9.77
N HIS A 175 9.29 9.31 10.37
CA HIS A 175 10.55 9.69 9.73
C HIS A 175 11.54 8.53 9.54
N GLU A 176 11.41 7.46 10.33
CA GLU A 176 12.28 6.29 10.31
C GLU A 176 11.52 5.01 10.67
N GLY A 177 12.17 3.86 10.48
CA GLY A 177 11.62 2.56 10.82
C GLY A 177 10.85 1.89 9.68
N PRO A 178 10.29 0.69 9.91
CA PRO A 178 9.88 -0.21 8.84
C PRO A 178 8.77 0.34 7.94
N MET A 179 7.86 1.16 8.47
CA MET A 179 6.83 1.81 7.65
C MET A 179 7.42 2.90 6.74
N CYS A 180 8.40 3.66 7.24
CA CYS A 180 9.14 4.63 6.44
C CYS A 180 9.89 3.92 5.32
N ASP A 181 10.65 2.87 5.65
CA ASP A 181 11.46 2.10 4.70
C ASP A 181 10.62 1.52 3.54
N LEU A 182 9.44 0.96 3.83
CA LEU A 182 8.52 0.42 2.81
C LEU A 182 8.08 1.46 1.77
N LEU A 183 8.08 2.74 2.15
CA LEU A 183 7.66 3.86 1.31
C LEU A 183 8.84 4.65 0.73
N TRP A 184 10.05 4.53 1.28
CA TRP A 184 11.18 5.41 0.92
C TRP A 184 12.43 4.70 0.40
N SER A 185 12.57 3.39 0.63
CA SER A 185 13.77 2.66 0.22
C SER A 185 13.87 2.50 -1.30
N ASP A 186 15.09 2.52 -1.83
CA ASP A 186 15.39 2.37 -3.26
C ASP A 186 16.29 1.15 -3.54
N PRO A 187 16.18 0.50 -4.71
CA PRO A 187 17.16 -0.50 -5.12
C PRO A 187 18.55 0.13 -5.36
N ASP A 188 19.61 -0.64 -5.11
CA ASP A 188 21.01 -0.26 -5.34
C ASP A 188 21.76 -1.39 -6.07
N ASP A 189 22.78 -1.04 -6.85
CA ASP A 189 23.70 -2.02 -7.43
C ASP A 189 24.67 -2.60 -6.38
N ARG A 190 24.86 -1.88 -5.25
CA ARG A 190 25.72 -2.31 -4.16
C ARG A 190 25.06 -3.40 -3.33
N CYS A 191 25.78 -4.50 -3.09
CA CYS A 191 25.31 -5.59 -2.24
C CYS A 191 25.01 -5.11 -0.80
N GLY A 192 23.89 -5.58 -0.24
CA GLY A 192 23.49 -5.27 1.13
C GLY A 192 22.66 -4.00 1.27
N TRP A 193 22.71 -3.41 2.46
CA TRP A 193 21.98 -2.19 2.82
C TRP A 193 22.90 -0.96 2.77
N GLY A 194 22.37 0.14 2.25
CA GLY A 194 23.00 1.46 2.28
C GLY A 194 22.07 2.52 2.86
N ILE A 195 22.62 3.67 3.26
CA ILE A 195 21.82 4.82 3.68
C ILE A 195 21.23 5.47 2.43
N SER A 196 19.91 5.71 2.43
CA SER A 196 19.24 6.36 1.30
C SER A 196 19.70 7.82 1.13
N PRO A 197 20.01 8.27 -0.09
CA PRO A 197 20.31 9.67 -0.36
C PRO A 197 19.07 10.57 -0.21
N ARG A 198 17.86 10.00 -0.10
CA ARG A 198 16.62 10.74 0.14
C ARG A 198 16.53 11.31 1.55
N GLY A 199 17.41 10.89 2.47
CA GLY A 199 17.34 11.26 3.88
C GLY A 199 16.29 10.46 4.68
N ALA A 200 15.66 9.47 4.07
CA ALA A 200 14.70 8.54 4.67
C ALA A 200 14.78 7.18 3.95
N GLY A 201 14.59 6.10 4.67
CA GLY A 201 14.72 4.73 4.15
C GLY A 201 16.17 4.30 3.88
N TYR A 202 16.31 3.18 3.17
CA TYR A 202 17.59 2.56 2.85
C TYR A 202 17.74 2.34 1.35
N THR A 203 18.98 2.17 0.89
CA THR A 203 19.22 1.50 -0.39
C THR A 203 19.39 0.00 -0.16
N PHE A 204 18.91 -0.84 -1.08
CA PHE A 204 19.02 -2.29 -0.97
C PHE A 204 19.45 -2.92 -2.29
N GLY A 205 20.54 -3.68 -2.28
CA GLY A 205 20.97 -4.42 -3.46
C GLY A 205 20.80 -5.91 -3.33
N GLN A 206 21.21 -6.62 -4.38
CA GLN A 206 21.14 -8.07 -4.42
C GLN A 206 21.94 -8.68 -3.26
N PHE A 207 21.25 -9.35 -2.34
CA PHE A 207 21.90 -10.22 -1.36
C PHE A 207 22.36 -11.48 -2.08
N GLU A 208 23.60 -11.93 -1.88
CA GLU A 208 24.00 -13.28 -2.27
C GLU A 208 23.90 -14.23 -1.08
N PRO A 209 23.25 -15.42 -1.23
CA PRO A 209 22.53 -15.91 -2.41
C PRO A 209 21.04 -15.52 -2.37
N ALA A 210 20.61 -14.59 -3.22
CA ALA A 210 19.19 -14.40 -3.51
C ALA A 210 18.70 -15.65 -4.25
N PRO A 211 17.66 -16.35 -3.78
CA PRO A 211 17.22 -17.60 -4.39
C PRO A 211 16.80 -17.35 -5.85
N ARG A 212 17.62 -17.82 -6.80
CA ARG A 212 17.30 -17.77 -8.23
C ARG A 212 16.48 -19.00 -8.60
N ARG A 213 15.46 -18.81 -9.44
CA ARG A 213 14.63 -19.91 -9.94
C ARG A 213 15.51 -20.87 -10.76
N GLY A 214 15.75 -22.08 -10.24
CA GLY A 214 16.57 -23.12 -10.88
C GLY A 214 17.95 -23.34 -10.27
N GLU A 215 18.37 -22.53 -9.29
CA GLU A 215 19.55 -22.87 -8.47
C GLU A 215 19.13 -23.86 -7.36
N PRO A 216 19.88 -24.96 -7.14
CA PRO A 216 19.59 -25.89 -6.07
C PRO A 216 19.64 -25.16 -4.74
N ASP A 217 18.67 -25.45 -3.86
CA ASP A 217 18.55 -24.89 -2.53
C ASP A 217 19.88 -25.00 -1.79
N VAL A 218 20.67 -23.91 -1.74
CA VAL A 218 21.99 -23.93 -1.11
C VAL A 218 21.77 -23.88 0.38
N THR A 219 21.54 -25.04 1.00
CA THR A 219 21.77 -25.22 2.42
C THR A 219 23.26 -25.10 2.68
N ARG A 220 23.75 -23.90 2.95
CA ARG A 220 25.01 -23.73 3.67
C ARG A 220 24.77 -22.91 4.93
N ARG A 221 24.75 -23.65 6.04
CA ARG A 221 24.96 -23.17 7.40
C ARG A 221 26.08 -22.13 7.38
N THR A 222 25.87 -21.01 8.05
CA THR A 222 26.94 -20.10 8.47
C THR A 222 28.10 -20.92 9.07
N PRO A 223 29.36 -20.64 8.71
CA PRO A 223 30.48 -21.40 9.25
C PRO A 223 30.70 -21.10 10.73
N ASP A 224 31.16 -22.11 11.47
CA ASP A 224 31.47 -22.09 12.91
C ASP A 224 32.71 -21.24 13.26
N TYR A 225 32.73 -19.96 12.89
CA TYR A 225 33.70 -18.98 13.42
C TYR A 225 33.06 -17.98 14.40
N PHE A 226 31.85 -18.27 14.87
CA PHE A 226 31.30 -17.73 16.11
C PHE A 226 31.14 -18.85 17.16
N LEU A 227 32.25 -19.58 17.39
CA LEU A 227 32.57 -20.19 18.68
C LEU A 227 33.69 -19.37 19.32
#